data_AF-A0A7V9J9E2-F1
#
_entry.id   AF-A0A7V9J9E2-F1
#
_cell.length_a   1.000
_cell.length_b   1.000
_cell.length_c   1.000
_cell.angle_alpha   90.00
_cell.angle_beta   90.00
_cell.angle_gamma   90.00
#
_symmetry.space_group_name_H-M   'P 1'
#
loop_
_entity.id
_entity.type
_entity.pdbx_description
1 polymer ?
#
loop_
_entity_poly.entity_id
_entity_poly.type
_entity_poly.pdbx_seq_one_letter_code
_entity_poly.pdbx_strand_id
1 'polypeptide(L)' 'MKIGVVTFPGSLDDVDARRAVTLAGGEVVALWHGDHDLRGVDAVI' A
#
# COMPACT_ATOMS: atom_id res chain seq x y z
N MET A 1 -12.52 1.07 -1.71
CA MET A 1 -11.77 0.49 -0.58
C MET A 1 -10.35 1.03 -0.67
N LYS A 2 -9.87 1.67 0.39
CA LYS A 2 -8.52 2.21 0.51
C LYS A 2 -7.58 1.11 0.99
N ILE A 3 -6.56 0.80 0.19
CA ILE A 3 -5.57 -0.23 0.53
C ILE A 3 -4.20 0.42 0.68
N GLY A 4 -3.65 0.26 1.88
CA GLY A 4 -2.29 0.66 2.19
C GLY A 4 -1.30 -0.38 1.68
N VAL A 5 -0.34 0.03 0.85
CA VAL A 5 0.78 -0.82 0.43
C VAL A 5 2.03 -0.34 1.16
N VAL A 6 2.62 -1.19 1.98
CA VAL A 6 3.79 -0.83 2.81
C VAL A 6 5.10 -1.08 2.06
N THR A 7 5.92 -0.03 1.94
CA THR A 7 7.30 -0.14 1.47
C THR A 7 8.25 -0.29 2.67
N PHE A 8 9.11 -1.30 2.61
CA PHE A 8 10.24 -1.52 3.52
C PHE A 8 11.57 -1.26 2.78
N PRO A 9 12.69 -1.07 3.50
CA PRO A 9 14.01 -1.07 2.89
C PRO A 9 14.26 -2.45 2.26
N GLY A 10 14.34 -2.48 0.93
CA GLY A 10 14.50 -3.72 0.17
C GLY A 10 13.20 -4.38 -0.29
N SER A 11 12.03 -3.72 -0.17
CA SER A 11 10.83 -4.15 -0.91
C SER A 11 11.12 -4.22 -2.42
N LEU A 12 10.68 -5.31 -3.05
CA LEU A 12 10.84 -5.53 -4.49
C LEU A 12 9.54 -5.23 -5.25
N ASP A 13 8.40 -5.66 -4.71
CA ASP A 13 7.13 -5.75 -5.44
C ASP A 13 6.04 -4.78 -4.96
N ASP A 14 6.38 -3.75 -4.17
CA ASP A 14 5.40 -2.76 -3.69
C ASP A 14 4.77 -1.94 -4.84
N VAL A 15 5.52 -1.73 -5.93
CA VAL A 15 4.98 -1.15 -7.17
C VAL A 15 3.96 -2.09 -7.82
N ASP A 16 4.24 -3.39 -7.86
CA ASP A 16 3.34 -4.39 -8.44
C ASP A 16 2.06 -4.53 -7.61
N ALA A 17 2.17 -4.52 -6.27
CA ALA A 17 1.04 -4.50 -5.38
C ALA A 17 0.15 -3.25 -5.59
N ARG A 18 0.75 -2.06 -5.71
CA ARG A 18 0.00 -0.83 -6.02
C ARG A 18 -0.71 -0.91 -7.38
N ARG A 19 -0.04 -1.46 -8.39
CA ARG A 19 -0.64 -1.68 -9.71
C ARG A 19 -1.82 -2.65 -9.63
N ALA A 20 -1.68 -3.75 -8.89
CA ALA A 20 -2.74 -4.74 -8.69
C ALA A 20 -3.98 -4.13 -8.00
N VAL A 21 -3.78 -3.32 -6.95
CA VAL A 21 -4.90 -2.61 -6.27
C VAL A 21 -5.65 -1.71 -7.26
N THR A 22 -4.93 -0.95 -8.08
CA THR A 22 -5.55 -0.07 -9.09
C THR A 22 -6.36 -0.88 -10.11
N LEU A 23 -5.79 -1.99 -10.62
CA LEU A 23 -6.47 -2.87 -11.56
C LEU A 23 -7.70 -3.56 -10.96
N ALA A 24 -7.69 -3.82 -9.66
CA ALA A 24 -8.83 -4.36 -8.91
C ALA A 24 -9.90 -3.30 -8.56
N GLY A 25 -9.72 -2.03 -8.96
CA GLY A 25 -10.65 -0.94 -8.67
C GLY A 25 -10.54 -0.35 -7.25
N GLY A 26 -9.45 -0.64 -6.53
CA GLY A 26 -9.15 -0.08 -5.23
C GLY A 26 -8.44 1.28 -5.30
N GLU A 27 -8.47 2.03 -4.19
CA GLU A 27 -7.68 3.24 -4.00
C GLU A 27 -6.37 2.89 -3.31
N VAL A 28 -5.24 3.15 -3.96
CA VAL A 28 -3.90 2.92 -3.41
C VAL A 28 -3.50 4.04 -2.45
N VAL A 29 -3.01 3.66 -1.27
CA VAL A 29 -2.29 4.54 -0.36
C VAL A 29 -0.88 3.98 -0.15
N ALA A 30 0.15 4.74 -0.52
CA ALA A 30 1.52 4.35 -0.24
C ALA A 30 1.85 4.59 1.24
N LEU A 31 2.37 3.58 1.92
CA LEU A 31 2.77 3.62 3.32
C LEU A 31 4.26 3.34 3.46
N TRP A 32 4.92 4.02 4.40
CA TRP A 32 6.30 3.74 4.77
C TRP A 32 6.34 2.99 6.10
N HIS A 33 7.14 1.92 6.19
CA HIS A 33 7.20 1.09 7.40
C HIS A 33 7.62 1.85 8.68
N GLY A 34 8.31 2.98 8.54
CA GLY A 34 8.75 3.82 9.65
C GLY A 34 7.71 4.86 10.09
N ASP A 35 6.61 5.01 9.37
CA ASP A 35 5.53 5.92 9.77
C ASP A 35 4.71 5.29 10.90
N HIS A 36 4.27 6.10 11.86
CA HIS A 36 3.45 5.66 12.99
C HIS A 36 1.94 5.62 12.69
N ASP A 37 1.54 5.97 11.47
CA ASP A 37 0.14 6.05 11.06
C ASP A 37 -0.10 5.29 9.75
N LEU A 38 -1.22 4.58 9.70
CA LEU A 38 -1.69 3.81 8.53
C LEU A 38 -2.62 4.62 7.63
N ARG A 39 -2.87 5.89 7.95
CA ARG A 39 -3.63 6.85 7.11
C ARG A 39 -5.08 6.42 6.85
N GLY A 40 -5.66 5.67 7.79
CA GLY A 40 -7.07 5.28 7.76
C GLY A 40 -7.45 4.35 6.60
N VAL A 41 -6.54 3.50 6.15
CA VAL A 41 -6.82 2.48 5.11
C VAL A 41 -7.75 1.39 5.64
N ASP A 42 -8.55 0.82 4.73
CA ASP A 42 -9.48 -0.29 5.04
C ASP A 42 -8.74 -1.64 5.16
N ALA A 43 -7.58 -1.78 4.49
CA ALA A 43 -6.70 -2.95 4.54
C ALA A 43 -5.22 -2.59 4.29
N VAL A 44 -4.32 -3.49 4.70
CA VAL A 44 -2.87 -3.35 4.53
C VAL A 44 -2.30 -4.58 3.83
N ILE A 45 -1.39 -4.36 2.88
CA ILE A 45 -0.63 -5.39 2.16
C ILE A 45 0.85 -4.99 2.16
#